data_AF-A0A9F2N5U0-F1
#
_entry.id   AF-A0A9F2N5U0-F1
#
_cell.length_a   1.000
_cell.length_b   1.000
_cell.length_c   1.000
_cell.angle_alpha   90.00
_cell.angle_beta   90.00
_cell.angle_gamma   90.00
#
_symmetry.space_group_name_H-M   'P 1'
#
loop_
_entity.id
_entity.type
_entity.pdbx_description
1 polymer ?
#
loop_
_entity_poly.entity_id
_entity_poly.type
_entity_poly.pdbx_seq_one_letter_code
_entity_poly.pdbx_strand_id
1 'polypeptide(L)'
;MNNCVLLEEELIKKSQQKRRTSPSNFKVRFFVLTKSRLAYFERRPGKKRILKGSVELSKIKCVELVKSDIPVPCHYKYPFQIFHDSYMLYIFAPNLASCQKWVLTLKEETRNNNTLVSKFHPNFWIDGRWRCCAQLEKMATGCVEYIPANTVSNKPLPPTPEKSILDTKESSVVAIYDYIAQNPQELTLRCNEEYYVIDNSEVHWWLVQDKNGHGGYVPSSYIVEKSPDNLQIYGWYNKNISRTKAETLLREEDKEGAFMVRDSRQPGTYTVSVFTKALNIDNSPVIKHYHIKETSDKPKRYYLAEKHVFDCIPEMIHYHQYNAGGLVTRLRYAVSSWREKAPVTAGLSYGKWIINPQELTFEREIGVGEFGVVHLGYWLDRKKVAIKTIRTGAMSEEDFIEEAQVMMKLSHPKLVQLHGVCMQSSPIYLVFEFMEFGCLSDYLKRQRGSLSKEELLGMCQDVCDGMAYLEEASVIHRDLAARNCLVGELQVVKVSDFGMSRYVLDDQYTSSMGTKFPIRWSAPEVFSYNRYSTKSDVWSFGVLMWEVFTEGKTPYENRTNAEVVEEVSAGLRLYKPRLASNNIYKLMQHCWNEKQNDRPSFSHLLYHLNEISESDL
;
A
#
# COMPACT_ATOMS: atom_id res chain seq x y z
N MET A 1 -1.72 42.90 28.79
CA MET A 1 -1.73 41.57 29.45
C MET A 1 -1.14 40.56 28.48
N ASN A 2 0.00 39.96 28.84
CA ASN A 2 0.86 39.14 27.98
C ASN A 2 0.12 37.93 27.38
N ASN A 3 -0.21 37.98 26.08
CA ASN A 3 -0.58 36.80 25.30
C ASN A 3 0.70 36.04 24.90
N CYS A 4 1.41 35.48 25.89
CA CYS A 4 2.52 34.58 25.61
C CYS A 4 1.94 33.29 24.99
N VAL A 5 2.30 33.03 23.74
CA VAL A 5 1.93 31.81 23.01
C VAL A 5 2.80 30.67 23.53
N LEU A 6 2.17 29.61 24.02
CA LEU A 6 2.84 28.41 24.54
C LEU A 6 3.11 27.41 23.40
N LEU A 7 2.11 27.20 22.54
CA LEU A 7 2.21 26.36 21.35
C LEU A 7 1.42 26.99 20.22
N GLU A 8 1.94 26.88 19.01
CA GLU A 8 1.17 27.12 17.80
C GLU A 8 1.58 26.14 16.71
N GLU A 9 0.61 25.58 16.01
CA GLU A 9 0.84 24.56 15.00
C GLU A 9 -0.39 24.43 14.10
N GLU A 10 -0.20 23.98 12.87
CA GLU A 10 -1.31 23.59 12.00
C GLU A 10 -1.74 22.16 12.33
N LEU A 11 -2.96 21.99 12.83
CA LEU A 11 -3.54 20.72 13.25
C LEU A 11 -4.88 20.48 12.55
N ILE A 12 -5.33 19.23 12.50
CA ILE A 12 -6.65 18.91 11.97
C ILE A 12 -7.64 18.84 13.12
N LYS A 13 -8.80 19.45 12.96
CA LYS A 13 -9.94 19.34 13.87
C LYS A 13 -11.04 18.50 13.24
N LYS A 14 -11.58 17.52 13.98
CA LYS A 14 -12.87 16.90 13.61
C LYS A 14 -14.01 17.87 13.92
N SER A 15 -14.82 18.18 12.92
CA SER A 15 -16.02 19.00 13.11
C SER A 15 -17.09 18.24 13.90
N GLN A 16 -17.92 19.00 14.63
CA GLN A 16 -19.05 18.41 15.32
C GLN A 16 -20.16 18.11 14.31
N GLN A 17 -20.56 16.84 14.24
CA GLN A 17 -21.76 16.45 13.49
C GLN A 17 -22.99 17.08 14.16
N LYS A 18 -23.70 17.94 13.42
CA LYS A 18 -24.95 18.57 13.90
C LYS A 18 -26.17 17.64 13.76
N ARG A 19 -26.09 16.60 12.93
CA ARG A 19 -27.12 15.56 12.72
C ARG A 19 -26.45 14.20 12.60
N ARG A 20 -27.14 13.13 13.02
CA ARG A 20 -26.63 11.74 13.02
C ARG A 20 -26.26 11.23 11.61
N THR A 21 -26.89 11.77 10.57
CA THR A 21 -26.67 11.40 9.15
C THR A 21 -25.63 12.27 8.44
N SER A 22 -25.08 13.29 9.10
CA SER A 22 -24.09 14.17 8.45
C SER A 22 -22.69 13.55 8.48
N PRO A 23 -21.95 13.56 7.37
CA PRO A 23 -20.59 13.02 7.32
C PRO A 23 -19.66 13.73 8.30
N SER A 24 -18.69 13.00 8.85
CA SER A 24 -17.64 13.58 9.70
C SER A 24 -16.71 14.42 8.83
N ASN A 25 -16.70 15.74 9.06
CA ASN A 25 -15.85 16.65 8.28
C ASN A 25 -14.60 17.04 9.09
N PHE A 26 -13.42 16.95 8.47
CA PHE A 26 -12.12 17.26 9.06
C PHE A 26 -11.57 18.55 8.47
N LYS A 27 -11.10 19.46 9.32
CA LYS A 27 -10.67 20.79 8.88
C LYS A 27 -9.30 21.13 9.44
N VAL A 28 -8.36 21.43 8.54
CA VAL A 28 -7.05 21.99 8.89
C VAL A 28 -7.24 23.36 9.51
N ARG A 29 -6.65 23.60 10.68
CA ARG A 29 -6.72 24.86 11.41
C ARG A 29 -5.37 25.17 12.02
N PHE A 30 -5.03 26.45 12.04
CA PHE A 30 -3.88 26.92 12.79
C PHE A 30 -4.28 27.10 14.25
N PHE A 31 -3.79 26.26 15.16
CA PHE A 31 -4.06 26.31 16.59
C PHE A 31 -3.03 27.18 17.30
N VAL A 32 -3.47 27.92 18.31
CA VAL A 32 -2.65 28.79 19.16
C VAL A 32 -3.10 28.58 20.60
N LEU A 33 -2.21 28.06 21.42
CA LEU A 33 -2.38 27.88 22.86
C LEU A 33 -1.71 29.04 23.60
N THR A 34 -2.46 29.68 24.49
CA THR A 34 -1.94 30.64 25.47
C THR A 34 -2.24 30.12 26.87
N LYS A 35 -1.70 30.78 27.91
CA LYS A 35 -1.99 30.47 29.32
C LYS A 35 -3.48 30.56 29.74
N SER A 36 -4.34 31.10 28.88
CA SER A 36 -5.76 31.30 29.20
C SER A 36 -6.72 30.61 28.22
N ARG A 37 -6.30 30.32 26.99
CA ARG A 37 -7.17 29.74 25.97
C ARG A 37 -6.43 28.96 24.89
N LEU A 38 -7.14 28.02 24.28
CA LEU A 38 -6.80 27.38 23.02
C LEU A 38 -7.67 27.96 21.90
N ALA A 39 -7.09 28.71 20.97
CA ALA A 39 -7.78 29.32 19.83
C ALA A 39 -7.38 28.64 18.51
N TYR A 40 -8.28 28.60 17.52
CA TYR A 40 -7.97 28.05 16.21
C TYR A 40 -8.52 28.89 15.05
N PHE A 41 -7.72 29.01 14.00
CA PHE A 41 -7.91 29.96 12.90
C PHE A 41 -7.98 29.25 11.54
N GLU A 42 -8.73 29.83 10.60
CA GLU A 42 -8.66 29.48 9.17
C GLU A 42 -7.57 30.33 8.51
N ARG A 43 -6.67 29.67 7.77
CA ARG A 43 -5.62 30.30 6.97
C ARG A 43 -6.04 30.28 5.50
N ARG A 44 -5.97 31.43 4.83
CA ARG A 44 -6.12 31.55 3.37
C ARG A 44 -4.87 32.24 2.81
N PRO A 45 -4.30 31.79 1.68
CA PRO A 45 -3.16 32.45 1.06
C PRO A 45 -3.44 33.96 0.86
N GLY A 46 -2.51 34.81 1.29
CA GLY A 46 -2.60 36.27 1.12
C GLY A 46 -3.62 37.02 2.01
N LYS A 47 -4.29 36.37 2.98
CA LYS A 47 -5.28 37.02 3.87
C LYS A 47 -4.97 36.86 5.36
N LYS A 48 -5.46 37.80 6.19
CA LYS A 48 -5.35 37.73 7.66
C LYS A 48 -6.06 36.48 8.22
N ARG A 49 -5.51 35.90 9.29
CA ARG A 49 -6.07 34.73 9.98
C ARG A 49 -7.48 35.03 10.51
N ILE A 50 -8.44 34.15 10.21
CA ILE A 50 -9.85 34.31 10.65
C ILE A 50 -10.10 33.38 11.82
N LEU A 51 -10.46 33.92 13.00
CA LEU A 51 -10.79 33.12 14.19
C LEU A 51 -12.04 32.26 13.93
N LYS A 52 -11.93 30.95 14.17
CA LYS A 52 -13.05 30.00 13.98
C LYS A 52 -13.62 29.45 15.27
N GLY A 53 -12.84 29.48 16.34
CA GLY A 53 -13.30 29.14 17.67
C GLY A 53 -12.18 29.20 18.69
N SER A 54 -12.57 29.15 19.95
CA SER A 54 -11.67 29.12 21.08
C SER A 54 -12.27 28.34 22.24
N VAL A 55 -11.42 27.72 23.04
CA VAL A 55 -11.75 27.03 24.28
C VAL A 55 -10.97 27.73 25.40
N GLU A 56 -11.65 28.19 26.45
CA GLU A 56 -10.98 28.69 27.65
C GLU A 56 -10.39 27.52 28.44
N LEU A 57 -9.14 27.63 28.87
CA LEU A 57 -8.46 26.52 29.54
C LEU A 57 -9.16 26.14 30.85
N SER A 58 -9.74 27.09 31.58
CA SER A 58 -10.50 26.85 32.82
C SER A 58 -11.75 25.97 32.63
N LYS A 59 -12.27 25.86 31.40
CA LYS A 59 -13.45 25.04 31.04
C LYS A 59 -13.09 23.64 30.59
N ILE A 60 -11.81 23.35 30.38
CA ILE A 60 -11.34 22.02 29.99
C ILE A 60 -11.41 21.10 31.20
N LYS A 61 -12.09 19.97 31.01
CA LYS A 61 -12.34 18.94 32.03
C LYS A 61 -11.45 17.70 31.84
N CYS A 62 -10.95 17.46 30.62
CA CYS A 62 -10.02 16.36 30.33
C CYS A 62 -9.27 16.65 29.03
N VAL A 63 -7.98 16.29 29.01
CA VAL A 63 -7.15 16.23 27.81
C VAL A 63 -6.43 14.89 27.80
N GLU A 64 -6.61 14.09 26.76
CA GLU A 64 -5.91 12.81 26.66
C GLU A 64 -5.71 12.37 25.20
N LEU A 65 -4.73 11.49 24.99
CA LEU A 65 -4.61 10.73 23.75
C LEU A 65 -5.89 9.91 23.48
N VAL A 66 -6.23 9.78 22.21
CA VAL A 66 -7.32 8.91 21.78
C VAL A 66 -6.71 7.62 21.26
N LYS A 67 -7.06 6.50 21.89
CA LYS A 67 -6.79 5.16 21.39
C LYS A 67 -7.68 4.94 20.16
N SER A 68 -7.14 4.28 19.14
CA SER A 68 -7.90 4.00 17.92
C SER A 68 -7.51 2.64 17.38
N ASP A 69 -8.46 1.71 17.44
CA ASP A 69 -8.36 0.39 16.79
C ASP A 69 -8.89 0.43 15.34
N ILE A 70 -9.21 1.64 14.85
CA ILE A 70 -9.69 1.90 13.50
C ILE A 70 -8.75 2.87 12.78
N PRO A 71 -8.65 2.80 11.44
CA PRO A 71 -7.92 3.77 10.65
C PRO A 71 -8.42 5.19 10.91
N VAL A 72 -7.52 6.09 11.27
CA VAL A 72 -7.84 7.52 11.46
C VAL A 72 -8.12 8.16 10.08
N PRO A 73 -9.31 8.73 9.86
CA PRO A 73 -9.79 9.16 8.53
C PRO A 73 -9.23 10.51 8.04
N CYS A 74 -8.09 10.96 8.59
CA CYS A 74 -7.37 12.14 8.11
C CYS A 74 -5.87 11.88 8.04
N HIS A 75 -5.13 12.73 7.30
CA HIS A 75 -3.68 12.56 7.07
C HIS A 75 -2.84 12.69 8.34
N TYR A 76 -3.35 13.32 9.39
CA TYR A 76 -2.75 13.33 10.72
C TYR A 76 -3.27 12.14 11.54
N LYS A 77 -2.39 11.18 11.84
CA LYS A 77 -2.74 9.88 12.46
C LYS A 77 -2.65 9.87 13.99
N TYR A 78 -2.30 10.98 14.61
CA TYR A 78 -2.07 11.06 16.05
C TYR A 78 -3.16 11.89 16.76
N PRO A 79 -4.31 11.28 17.10
CA PRO A 79 -5.43 11.97 17.72
C PRO A 79 -5.27 12.17 19.22
N PHE A 80 -5.72 13.33 19.68
CA PHE A 80 -6.01 13.60 21.07
C PHE A 80 -7.38 14.28 21.20
N GLN A 81 -7.95 14.20 22.39
CA GLN A 81 -9.25 14.76 22.70
C GLN A 81 -9.13 15.83 23.78
N ILE A 82 -9.96 16.86 23.64
CA ILE A 82 -10.21 17.86 24.66
C ILE A 82 -11.69 17.81 24.98
N PHE A 83 -12.00 17.47 26.23
CA PHE A 83 -13.35 17.56 26.76
C PHE A 83 -13.51 18.88 27.52
N HIS A 84 -14.44 19.72 27.12
CA HIS A 84 -14.72 20.99 27.77
C HIS A 84 -16.23 21.24 27.81
N ASP A 85 -16.75 21.80 28.91
CA ASP A 85 -18.18 22.01 29.13
C ASP A 85 -19.03 20.74 28.89
N SER A 86 -19.77 20.70 27.77
CA SER A 86 -20.56 19.57 27.27
C SER A 86 -20.13 19.16 25.85
N TYR A 87 -18.91 19.50 25.46
CA TYR A 87 -18.40 19.32 24.11
C TYR A 87 -17.07 18.59 24.11
N MET A 88 -16.88 17.81 23.06
CA MET A 88 -15.66 17.08 22.81
C MET A 88 -15.07 17.48 21.49
N LEU A 89 -13.78 17.74 21.55
CA LEU A 89 -12.98 18.24 20.47
C LEU A 89 -11.89 17.22 20.18
N TYR A 90 -11.99 16.55 19.04
CA TYR A 90 -10.92 15.70 18.53
C TYR A 90 -9.99 16.52 17.65
N ILE A 91 -8.70 16.48 17.98
CA ILE A 91 -7.61 17.16 17.28
C ILE A 91 -6.61 16.09 16.87
N PHE A 92 -6.02 16.24 15.69
CA PHE A 92 -5.06 15.32 15.14
C PHE A 92 -3.77 16.08 14.86
N ALA A 93 -2.64 15.53 15.29
CA ALA A 93 -1.31 16.10 15.14
C ALA A 93 -0.52 15.39 14.02
N PRO A 94 0.43 16.08 13.36
CA PRO A 94 1.20 15.54 12.23
C PRO A 94 2.06 14.33 12.61
N ASN A 95 2.62 14.32 13.82
CA ASN A 95 3.47 13.25 14.32
C ASN A 95 3.23 13.00 15.83
N LEU A 96 3.75 11.88 16.34
CA LEU A 96 3.58 11.49 17.74
C LEU A 96 4.18 12.51 18.72
N ALA A 97 5.35 13.05 18.40
CA ALA A 97 6.04 14.03 19.25
C ALA A 97 5.22 15.32 19.41
N SER A 98 4.66 15.83 18.32
CA SER A 98 3.71 16.96 18.35
C SER A 98 2.49 16.62 19.20
N CYS A 99 1.87 15.47 18.97
CA CYS A 99 0.69 15.02 19.73
C CYS A 99 0.96 14.99 21.25
N GLN A 100 2.06 14.36 21.65
CA GLN A 100 2.48 14.27 23.05
C GLN A 100 2.79 15.65 23.64
N LYS A 101 3.49 16.50 22.90
CA LYS A 101 3.80 17.87 23.32
C LYS A 101 2.51 18.66 23.61
N TRP A 102 1.54 18.60 22.70
CA TRP A 102 0.24 19.27 22.88
C TRP A 102 -0.53 18.73 24.09
N VAL A 103 -0.62 17.41 24.26
CA VAL A 103 -1.31 16.79 25.40
C VAL A 103 -0.64 17.16 26.72
N LEU A 104 0.69 17.07 26.81
CA LEU A 104 1.45 17.38 28.01
C LEU A 104 1.30 18.86 28.41
N THR A 105 1.48 19.78 27.45
CA THR A 105 1.34 21.22 27.74
C THR A 105 -0.08 21.58 28.15
N LEU A 106 -1.11 21.03 27.47
CA LEU A 106 -2.50 21.26 27.84
C LEU A 106 -2.85 20.66 29.20
N LYS A 107 -2.35 19.47 29.54
CA LYS A 107 -2.54 18.86 30.87
C LYS A 107 -1.90 19.69 31.97
N GLU A 108 -0.68 20.19 31.76
CA GLU A 108 0.02 21.03 32.74
C GLU A 108 -0.75 22.33 33.01
N GLU A 109 -1.24 22.99 31.95
CA GLU A 109 -2.00 24.24 32.09
C GLU A 109 -3.43 24.03 32.65
N THR A 110 -3.96 22.81 32.63
CA THR A 110 -5.31 22.49 33.12
C THR A 110 -5.33 21.67 34.42
N ARG A 111 -4.17 21.30 34.96
CA ARG A 111 -4.03 20.40 36.14
C ARG A 111 -4.76 20.88 37.39
N ASN A 112 -4.88 22.19 37.56
CA ASN A 112 -5.50 22.83 38.72
C ASN A 112 -6.96 23.24 38.49
N ASN A 113 -7.58 22.80 37.40
CA ASN A 113 -8.99 23.09 37.14
C ASN A 113 -9.88 22.36 38.14
N ASN A 114 -10.78 23.08 38.80
CA ASN A 114 -11.74 22.48 39.73
C ASN A 114 -12.85 21.67 39.03
N THR A 115 -12.81 21.59 37.70
CA THR A 115 -13.85 20.98 36.83
C THR A 115 -13.39 19.68 36.16
N LEU A 116 -12.21 19.17 36.50
CA LEU A 116 -11.68 17.94 35.91
C LEU A 116 -12.58 16.73 36.21
N VAL A 117 -12.77 15.86 35.21
CA VAL A 117 -13.53 14.62 35.39
C VAL A 117 -12.69 13.58 36.12
N SER A 118 -13.32 12.70 36.89
CA SER A 118 -12.65 11.54 37.52
C SER A 118 -12.40 10.40 36.53
N LYS A 119 -13.23 10.30 35.48
CA LYS A 119 -13.11 9.29 34.42
C LYS A 119 -13.37 9.87 33.04
N PHE A 120 -12.71 9.34 32.03
CA PHE A 120 -12.88 9.71 30.63
C PHE A 120 -13.00 8.47 29.72
N HIS A 121 -13.35 8.68 28.45
CA HIS A 121 -13.43 7.62 27.44
C HIS A 121 -12.21 7.67 26.53
N PRO A 122 -11.38 6.62 26.44
CA PRO A 122 -10.12 6.67 25.70
C PRO A 122 -10.26 6.51 24.18
N ASN A 123 -11.40 6.06 23.67
CA ASN A 123 -11.61 5.79 22.24
C ASN A 123 -12.55 6.81 21.58
N PHE A 124 -12.79 6.74 20.28
CA PHE A 124 -13.77 7.62 19.60
C PHE A 124 -15.23 7.30 19.94
N TRP A 125 -16.06 8.35 19.96
CA TRP A 125 -17.52 8.27 19.83
C TRP A 125 -17.94 8.18 18.35
N ILE A 126 -18.49 7.04 17.93
CA ILE A 126 -18.86 6.74 16.53
C ILE A 126 -20.18 5.95 16.51
N ASP A 127 -21.04 6.24 15.52
CA ASP A 127 -22.33 5.55 15.28
C ASP A 127 -23.31 5.52 16.46
N GLY A 128 -23.17 6.48 17.39
CA GLY A 128 -24.03 6.58 18.57
C GLY A 128 -23.57 5.74 19.75
N ARG A 129 -22.32 5.27 19.77
CA ARG A 129 -21.74 4.55 20.91
C ARG A 129 -20.26 4.87 21.14
N TRP A 130 -19.80 4.65 22.37
CA TRP A 130 -18.39 4.66 22.73
C TRP A 130 -17.71 3.35 22.36
N ARG A 131 -16.59 3.40 21.64
CA ARG A 131 -15.89 2.17 21.23
C ARG A 131 -15.18 1.45 22.37
N CYS A 132 -14.79 2.15 23.44
CA CYS A 132 -14.11 1.57 24.60
C CYS A 132 -15.02 0.73 25.51
N CYS A 133 -16.31 1.05 25.61
CA CYS A 133 -17.22 0.42 26.59
C CYS A 133 -18.65 0.21 26.08
N ALA A 134 -18.92 0.50 24.80
CA ALA A 134 -20.22 0.40 24.13
C ALA A 134 -21.36 1.25 24.73
N GLN A 135 -21.08 2.18 25.64
CA GLN A 135 -22.08 3.11 26.16
C GLN A 135 -22.76 3.92 25.04
N LEU A 136 -24.08 4.04 25.12
CA LEU A 136 -24.95 4.63 24.09
C LEU A 136 -25.28 6.12 24.30
N GLU A 137 -24.75 6.72 25.37
CA GLU A 137 -24.89 8.14 25.65
C GLU A 137 -23.56 8.87 25.48
N LYS A 138 -23.55 9.90 24.64
CA LYS A 138 -22.33 10.64 24.29
C LYS A 138 -21.67 11.33 25.48
N MET A 139 -22.48 11.68 26.48
CA MET A 139 -22.07 12.41 27.69
C MET A 139 -21.97 11.50 28.92
N ALA A 140 -22.03 10.18 28.74
CA ALA A 140 -21.89 9.23 29.84
C ALA A 140 -20.53 9.34 30.52
N THR A 141 -20.49 9.02 31.82
CA THR A 141 -19.27 8.97 32.62
C THR A 141 -18.24 8.04 31.98
N GLY A 142 -16.98 8.49 31.94
CA GLY A 142 -15.87 7.75 31.34
C GLY A 142 -15.64 6.35 31.92
N CYS A 143 -15.03 5.46 31.13
CA CYS A 143 -14.70 4.09 31.55
C CYS A 143 -13.25 3.92 32.06
N VAL A 144 -12.40 4.94 31.95
CA VAL A 144 -11.00 4.92 32.42
C VAL A 144 -10.75 6.09 33.37
N GLU A 145 -10.00 5.87 34.44
CA GLU A 145 -9.62 6.93 35.39
C GLU A 145 -8.78 8.01 34.73
N TYR A 146 -9.14 9.28 34.98
CA TYR A 146 -8.38 10.42 34.49
C TYR A 146 -7.38 10.86 35.55
N ILE A 147 -6.10 10.87 35.19
CA ILE A 147 -5.01 11.32 36.05
C ILE A 147 -4.50 12.66 35.53
N PRO A 148 -4.78 13.78 36.22
CA PRO A 148 -4.15 15.07 35.93
C PRO A 148 -2.63 14.97 36.17
N ALA A 149 -1.81 15.70 35.42
CA ALA A 149 -0.35 15.58 35.44
C ALA A 149 0.23 15.56 36.89
N ASN A 150 0.98 14.49 37.20
CA ASN A 150 1.79 14.22 38.40
C ASN A 150 1.18 14.54 39.77
N THR A 151 0.37 13.62 40.30
CA THR A 151 0.20 13.42 41.76
C THR A 151 1.15 12.32 42.24
N VAL A 152 2.44 12.63 42.38
CA VAL A 152 3.37 11.78 43.14
C VAL A 152 3.72 12.49 44.44
N SER A 153 3.29 11.88 45.54
CA SER A 153 3.47 12.33 46.92
C SER A 153 4.95 12.32 47.36
N ASN A 154 5.37 13.39 48.02
CA ASN A 154 6.68 13.55 48.66
C ASN A 154 6.91 12.53 49.78
N LYS A 155 7.69 11.47 49.52
CA LYS A 155 8.54 10.82 50.55
C LYS A 155 9.83 10.29 49.89
N PRO A 156 11.01 10.61 50.44
CA PRO A 156 12.27 10.14 49.89
C PRO A 156 12.59 8.72 50.39
N LEU A 157 12.99 7.84 49.49
CA LEU A 157 13.60 6.53 49.76
C LEU A 157 14.75 6.30 48.76
N PRO A 158 15.70 5.41 49.08
CA PRO A 158 17.14 5.68 49.18
C PRO A 158 17.90 5.57 47.84
N PRO A 159 19.17 6.01 47.76
CA PRO A 159 19.89 6.05 46.50
C PRO A 159 20.46 4.68 46.09
N THR A 160 20.66 4.56 44.77
CA THR A 160 21.37 3.54 43.95
C THR A 160 20.60 2.28 43.51
N PRO A 161 20.87 1.74 42.30
CA PRO A 161 21.88 2.12 41.29
C PRO A 161 21.26 2.66 39.98
N GLU A 162 22.06 3.38 39.19
CA GLU A 162 21.72 3.78 37.82
C GLU A 162 21.21 2.57 37.01
N LYS A 163 19.91 2.53 36.75
CA LYS A 163 19.30 1.57 35.83
C LYS A 163 19.12 2.24 34.48
N SER A 164 19.92 1.73 33.55
CA SER A 164 19.78 1.77 32.11
C SER A 164 18.35 1.94 31.61
N ILE A 165 18.24 2.81 30.61
CA ILE A 165 17.21 2.81 29.57
C ILE A 165 16.85 1.37 29.18
N LEU A 166 15.61 0.95 29.40
CA LEU A 166 14.89 -0.20 28.78
C LEU A 166 13.43 -0.04 29.27
N ASP A 167 12.36 -0.15 28.49
CA ASP A 167 12.09 -0.93 27.29
C ASP A 167 11.09 -0.18 26.39
N THR A 168 11.55 0.41 25.29
CA THR A 168 10.78 0.38 24.05
C THR A 168 11.27 -0.87 23.32
N LYS A 169 10.39 -1.82 23.01
CA LYS A 169 10.73 -2.92 22.09
C LYS A 169 11.30 -2.28 20.82
N GLU A 170 12.60 -2.35 20.64
CA GLU A 170 13.25 -1.97 19.39
C GLU A 170 12.71 -2.91 18.32
N SER A 171 11.86 -2.40 17.42
CA SER A 171 11.50 -3.14 16.22
C SER A 171 12.79 -3.26 15.39
N SER A 172 13.28 -4.48 15.26
CA SER A 172 14.45 -4.79 14.43
C SER A 172 13.99 -5.23 13.06
N VAL A 173 14.75 -4.88 12.03
CA VAL A 173 14.49 -5.23 10.64
C VAL A 173 15.72 -5.92 10.05
N VAL A 174 15.50 -6.77 9.06
CA VAL A 174 16.56 -7.41 8.29
C VAL A 174 16.54 -6.84 6.87
N ALA A 175 17.68 -6.44 6.35
CA ALA A 175 17.80 -6.06 4.95
C ALA A 175 17.69 -7.31 4.05
N ILE A 176 16.76 -7.29 3.09
CA ILE A 176 16.55 -8.37 2.12
C ILE A 176 17.26 -8.13 0.79
N TYR A 177 17.81 -6.92 0.59
CA TYR A 177 18.62 -6.54 -0.56
C TYR A 177 19.77 -5.62 -0.11
N ASP A 178 20.83 -5.58 -0.91
CA ASP A 178 21.87 -4.56 -0.78
C ASP A 178 21.33 -3.21 -1.27
N TYR A 179 21.65 -2.13 -0.54
CA TYR A 179 21.31 -0.77 -0.94
C TYR A 179 22.53 0.13 -0.73
N ILE A 180 22.93 0.86 -1.78
CA ILE A 180 24.03 1.81 -1.69
C ILE A 180 23.44 3.20 -1.47
N ALA A 181 23.82 3.84 -0.37
CA ALA A 181 23.41 5.22 -0.08
C ALA A 181 23.81 6.16 -1.22
N GLN A 182 22.85 6.95 -1.70
CA GLN A 182 23.02 7.93 -2.77
C GLN A 182 23.36 9.32 -2.23
N ASN A 183 23.09 9.58 -0.94
CA ASN A 183 23.41 10.85 -0.27
C ASN A 183 23.72 10.65 1.23
N PRO A 184 24.24 11.68 1.94
CA PRO A 184 24.66 11.56 3.35
C PRO A 184 23.54 11.33 4.37
N GLN A 185 22.27 11.52 4.00
CA GLN A 185 21.13 11.26 4.88
C GLN A 185 20.68 9.79 4.83
N GLU A 186 21.19 9.03 3.86
CA GLU A 186 20.84 7.63 3.65
C GLU A 186 21.87 6.68 4.27
N LEU A 187 21.42 5.48 4.61
CA LEU A 187 22.29 4.41 5.13
C LEU A 187 22.49 3.33 4.07
N THR A 188 23.72 2.84 3.91
CA THR A 188 24.00 1.69 3.05
C THR A 188 23.51 0.40 3.75
N LEU A 189 22.63 -0.34 3.08
CA LEU A 189 22.19 -1.66 3.55
C LEU A 189 23.05 -2.76 2.96
N ARG A 190 23.30 -3.79 3.76
CA ARG A 190 23.89 -5.06 3.35
C ARG A 190 22.88 -6.16 3.54
N CYS A 191 22.68 -6.96 2.51
CA CYS A 191 21.73 -8.06 2.50
C CYS A 191 22.01 -9.03 3.67
N ASN A 192 20.94 -9.39 4.38
CA ASN A 192 20.89 -10.20 5.59
C ASN A 192 21.51 -9.58 6.85
N GLU A 193 21.92 -8.30 6.83
CA GLU A 193 22.28 -7.58 8.05
C GLU A 193 21.04 -7.02 8.77
N GLU A 194 21.18 -6.85 10.09
CA GLU A 194 20.13 -6.36 10.98
C GLU A 194 20.29 -4.88 11.28
N TYR A 195 19.15 -4.19 11.34
CA TYR A 195 19.06 -2.76 11.62
C TYR A 195 17.93 -2.49 12.62
N TYR A 196 18.02 -1.39 13.33
CA TYR A 196 17.02 -0.97 14.33
C TYR A 196 16.17 0.16 13.75
N VAL A 197 14.84 0.04 13.82
CA VAL A 197 13.93 1.06 13.32
C VAL A 197 13.89 2.23 14.29
N ILE A 198 14.29 3.41 13.82
CA ILE A 198 14.16 4.69 14.56
C ILE A 198 12.81 5.34 14.24
N ASP A 199 12.46 5.43 12.95
CA ASP A 199 11.21 6.03 12.48
C ASP A 199 10.70 5.32 11.21
N ASN A 200 9.45 4.87 11.24
CA ASN A 200 8.74 4.24 10.12
C ASN A 200 7.47 5.01 9.73
N SER A 201 7.37 6.29 10.10
CA SER A 201 6.21 7.14 9.81
C SER A 201 6.07 7.48 8.32
N GLU A 202 7.18 7.48 7.58
CA GLU A 202 7.18 7.57 6.12
C GLU A 202 6.95 6.19 5.49
N VAL A 203 6.12 6.15 4.45
CA VAL A 203 5.69 4.89 3.81
C VAL A 203 6.86 4.18 3.12
N HIS A 204 7.71 4.93 2.42
CA HIS A 204 8.72 4.37 1.51
C HIS A 204 10.15 4.47 2.00
N TRP A 205 10.41 5.31 2.99
CA TRP A 205 11.75 5.57 3.49
C TRP A 205 11.72 5.52 5.01
N TRP A 206 12.34 4.49 5.59
CA TRP A 206 12.40 4.35 7.04
C TRP A 206 13.75 4.86 7.54
N LEU A 207 13.73 5.56 8.66
CA LEU A 207 14.95 5.91 9.37
C LEU A 207 15.36 4.70 10.21
N VAL A 208 16.52 4.13 9.91
CA VAL A 208 17.05 2.97 10.62
C VAL A 208 18.46 3.25 11.13
N GLN A 209 18.92 2.43 12.06
CA GLN A 209 20.27 2.49 12.63
C GLN A 209 20.99 1.16 12.46
N ASP A 210 22.27 1.20 12.09
CA ASP A 210 23.13 0.02 12.15
C ASP A 210 23.52 -0.35 13.60
N LYS A 211 24.13 -1.52 13.77
CA LYS A 211 24.66 -1.99 15.07
C LYS A 211 25.76 -1.10 15.69
N ASN A 212 26.35 -0.20 14.91
CA ASN A 212 27.40 0.71 15.36
C ASN A 212 26.85 2.09 15.76
N GLY A 213 25.53 2.30 15.63
CA GLY A 213 24.87 3.56 15.96
C GLY A 213 24.76 4.55 14.80
N HIS A 214 25.15 4.19 13.57
CA HIS A 214 24.97 5.05 12.40
C HIS A 214 23.53 5.00 11.90
N GLY A 215 22.85 6.14 11.92
CA GLY A 215 21.47 6.28 11.46
C GLY A 215 21.38 6.88 10.06
N GLY A 216 20.41 6.43 9.27
CA GLY A 216 20.09 7.01 7.96
C GLY A 216 18.81 6.43 7.35
N TYR A 217 18.27 7.13 6.36
CA TYR A 217 17.09 6.69 5.64
C TYR A 217 17.41 5.54 4.70
N VAL A 218 16.51 4.56 4.64
CA VAL A 218 16.60 3.42 3.73
C VAL A 218 15.25 3.12 3.10
N PRO A 219 15.20 2.55 1.89
CA PRO A 219 13.94 2.17 1.28
C PRO A 219 13.24 1.10 2.14
N SER A 220 11.98 1.32 2.51
CA SER A 220 11.20 0.37 3.31
C SER A 220 10.99 -0.97 2.59
N SER A 221 10.97 -0.96 1.26
CA SER A 221 10.89 -2.15 0.41
C SER A 221 12.14 -3.04 0.45
N TYR A 222 13.25 -2.55 1.02
CA TYR A 222 14.52 -3.28 1.13
C TYR A 222 14.71 -3.97 2.48
N ILE A 223 13.81 -3.73 3.41
CA ILE A 223 13.89 -4.23 4.78
C ILE A 223 12.58 -4.94 5.14
N VAL A 224 12.68 -5.92 6.03
CA VAL A 224 11.52 -6.64 6.55
C VAL A 224 11.62 -6.73 8.07
N GLU A 225 10.49 -6.62 8.76
CA GLU A 225 10.46 -6.74 10.21
C GLU A 225 10.94 -8.12 10.66
N LYS A 226 11.89 -8.14 11.60
CA LYS A 226 12.45 -9.36 12.17
C LYS A 226 11.45 -9.97 13.15
N SER A 227 10.61 -10.86 12.64
CA SER A 227 9.68 -11.66 13.42
C SER A 227 9.84 -13.15 13.08
N PRO A 228 9.72 -14.07 14.05
CA PRO A 228 9.69 -15.52 13.79
C PRO A 228 8.63 -15.93 12.76
N ASP A 229 7.55 -15.15 12.65
CA ASP A 229 6.45 -15.39 11.72
C ASP A 229 6.68 -14.77 10.33
N ASN A 230 7.68 -13.89 10.18
CA ASN A 230 7.94 -13.20 8.92
C ASN A 230 8.88 -14.01 8.02
N LEU A 231 8.29 -14.89 7.21
CA LEU A 231 9.05 -15.76 6.31
C LEU A 231 9.82 -14.99 5.22
N GLN A 232 9.52 -13.71 4.97
CA GLN A 232 10.23 -12.90 3.95
C GLN A 232 11.72 -12.71 4.25
N ILE A 233 12.13 -12.88 5.51
CA ILE A 233 13.53 -12.85 5.94
C ILE A 233 14.35 -13.98 5.31
N TYR A 234 13.70 -15.07 4.90
CA TYR A 234 14.39 -16.26 4.39
C TYR A 234 14.39 -16.31 2.87
N GLY A 235 15.58 -16.49 2.28
CA GLY A 235 15.72 -16.58 0.82
C GLY A 235 14.91 -17.71 0.18
N TRP A 236 14.65 -18.80 0.89
CA TRP A 236 13.86 -19.91 0.38
C TRP A 236 12.36 -19.61 0.26
N TYR A 237 11.84 -18.57 0.89
CA TYR A 237 10.40 -18.24 0.84
C TYR A 237 10.07 -17.37 -0.36
N ASN A 238 9.06 -17.73 -1.15
CA ASN A 238 8.74 -17.14 -2.45
C ASN A 238 7.31 -16.56 -2.54
N LYS A 239 6.69 -16.25 -1.39
CA LYS A 239 5.34 -15.62 -1.33
C LYS A 239 4.31 -16.42 -2.15
N ASN A 240 3.44 -15.72 -2.88
CA ASN A 240 2.38 -16.26 -3.73
C ASN A 240 2.86 -16.78 -5.11
N ILE A 241 4.01 -17.45 -5.18
CA ILE A 241 4.43 -18.08 -6.44
C ILE A 241 3.53 -19.26 -6.79
N SER A 242 3.06 -19.33 -8.03
CA SER A 242 2.25 -20.46 -8.50
C SER A 242 3.05 -21.76 -8.52
N ARG A 243 2.36 -22.89 -8.40
CA ARG A 243 2.98 -24.22 -8.47
C ARG A 243 3.80 -24.41 -9.75
N THR A 244 3.27 -24.02 -10.90
CA THR A 244 3.94 -24.17 -12.20
C THR A 244 5.19 -23.30 -12.29
N LYS A 245 5.13 -22.05 -11.84
CA LYS A 245 6.28 -21.16 -11.84
C LYS A 245 7.37 -21.66 -10.88
N ALA A 246 6.97 -22.16 -9.71
CA ALA A 246 7.88 -22.84 -8.79
C ALA A 246 8.54 -24.06 -9.45
N GLU A 247 7.77 -24.85 -10.22
CA GLU A 247 8.31 -26.00 -10.95
C GLU A 247 9.31 -25.59 -12.03
N THR A 248 9.04 -24.54 -12.79
CA THR A 248 9.98 -24.01 -13.79
C THR A 248 11.29 -23.56 -13.14
N LEU A 249 11.23 -22.70 -12.12
CA LEU A 249 12.43 -22.18 -11.44
C LEU A 249 13.26 -23.30 -10.79
N LEU A 250 12.60 -24.29 -10.17
CA LEU A 250 13.28 -25.43 -9.57
C LEU A 250 13.94 -26.33 -10.63
N ARG A 251 13.34 -26.46 -11.83
CA ARG A 251 13.95 -27.19 -12.96
C ARG A 251 15.15 -26.43 -13.53
N GLU A 252 15.07 -25.11 -13.63
CA GLU A 252 16.17 -24.26 -14.10
C GLU A 252 17.39 -24.34 -13.18
N GLU A 253 17.19 -24.46 -11.86
CA GLU A 253 18.28 -24.66 -10.90
C GLU A 253 19.02 -26.00 -11.09
N ASP A 254 18.33 -27.06 -11.55
CA ASP A 254 18.82 -28.43 -11.81
C ASP A 254 19.75 -29.04 -10.73
N LYS A 255 19.44 -28.80 -9.45
CA LYS A 255 20.22 -29.35 -8.32
C LYS A 255 19.35 -30.25 -7.44
N GLU A 256 19.87 -31.45 -7.12
CA GLU A 256 19.22 -32.39 -6.20
C GLU A 256 18.95 -31.72 -4.85
N GLY A 257 17.69 -31.72 -4.40
CA GLY A 257 17.29 -31.04 -3.18
C GLY A 257 17.22 -29.51 -3.31
N ALA A 258 17.16 -28.96 -4.52
CA ALA A 258 16.72 -27.59 -4.72
C ALA A 258 15.29 -27.43 -4.21
N PHE A 259 15.01 -26.36 -3.47
CA PHE A 259 13.73 -26.20 -2.80
C PHE A 259 13.32 -24.74 -2.63
N MET A 260 12.02 -24.55 -2.43
CA MET A 260 11.44 -23.28 -2.00
C MET A 260 10.19 -23.52 -1.14
N VAL A 261 9.84 -22.52 -0.34
CA VAL A 261 8.58 -22.45 0.40
C VAL A 261 7.71 -21.37 -0.25
N ARG A 262 6.44 -21.67 -0.45
CA ARG A 262 5.46 -20.77 -1.07
C ARG A 262 4.14 -20.81 -0.31
N ASP A 263 3.32 -19.79 -0.48
CA ASP A 263 1.96 -19.80 0.07
C ASP A 263 1.14 -20.89 -0.64
N SER A 264 0.18 -21.46 0.09
CA SER A 264 -0.74 -22.48 -0.43
C SER A 264 -2.14 -21.90 -0.60
N ARG A 265 -3.04 -22.69 -1.21
CA ARG A 265 -4.45 -22.34 -1.46
C ARG A 265 -5.18 -21.71 -0.27
N GLN A 266 -4.90 -22.21 0.95
CA GLN A 266 -5.55 -21.74 2.15
C GLN A 266 -4.73 -20.61 2.79
N PRO A 267 -5.33 -19.42 3.03
CA PRO A 267 -4.64 -18.33 3.70
C PRO A 267 -3.99 -18.78 5.01
N GLY A 268 -2.71 -18.44 5.19
CA GLY A 268 -1.92 -18.84 6.36
C GLY A 268 -1.35 -20.26 6.32
N THR A 269 -1.48 -20.97 5.19
CA THR A 269 -0.84 -22.29 4.99
C THR A 269 0.24 -22.23 3.92
N TYR A 270 1.24 -23.11 4.02
CA TYR A 270 2.46 -23.03 3.24
C TYR A 270 2.82 -24.39 2.62
N THR A 271 3.51 -24.37 1.48
CA THR A 271 3.94 -25.57 0.75
C THR A 271 5.43 -25.51 0.48
N VAL A 272 6.12 -26.62 0.74
CA VAL A 272 7.53 -26.82 0.38
C VAL A 272 7.59 -27.58 -0.94
N SER A 273 8.17 -26.95 -1.96
CA SER A 273 8.38 -27.56 -3.29
C SER A 273 9.84 -27.97 -3.39
N VAL A 274 10.11 -29.24 -3.72
CA VAL A 274 11.46 -29.83 -3.70
C VAL A 274 11.73 -30.57 -5.01
N PHE A 275 12.84 -30.25 -5.66
CA PHE A 275 13.35 -30.92 -6.84
C PHE A 275 14.16 -32.17 -6.47
N THR A 276 13.93 -33.26 -7.19
CA THR A 276 14.74 -34.48 -7.12
C THR A 276 15.06 -35.00 -8.52
N LYS A 277 16.28 -35.50 -8.67
CA LYS A 277 16.78 -36.23 -9.85
C LYS A 277 16.32 -37.68 -9.86
N ALA A 278 15.55 -38.13 -8.87
CA ALA A 278 14.83 -39.39 -8.95
C ALA A 278 13.92 -39.36 -10.19
N LEU A 279 14.08 -40.35 -11.07
CA LEU A 279 13.37 -40.42 -12.34
C LEU A 279 11.92 -40.86 -12.12
N ASN A 280 10.98 -40.18 -12.75
CA ASN A 280 9.60 -40.68 -12.91
C ASN A 280 9.56 -41.80 -13.97
N ILE A 281 8.38 -42.39 -14.16
CA ILE A 281 8.11 -43.45 -15.17
C ILE A 281 8.51 -42.99 -16.59
N ASP A 282 8.51 -41.68 -16.85
CA ASP A 282 8.86 -41.04 -18.11
C ASP A 282 10.33 -40.57 -18.22
N ASN A 283 11.21 -40.97 -17.29
CA ASN A 283 12.61 -40.53 -17.21
C ASN A 283 12.81 -39.01 -17.02
N SER A 284 11.79 -38.28 -16.54
CA SER A 284 11.92 -36.86 -16.21
C SER A 284 12.25 -36.62 -14.72
N PRO A 285 13.00 -35.56 -14.37
CA PRO A 285 13.21 -35.16 -12.99
C PRO A 285 11.90 -34.67 -12.35
N VAL A 286 11.74 -34.96 -11.06
CA VAL A 286 10.46 -34.85 -10.36
C VAL A 286 10.50 -33.73 -9.34
N ILE A 287 9.41 -32.97 -9.27
CA ILE A 287 9.20 -31.97 -8.21
C ILE A 287 8.10 -32.46 -7.28
N LYS A 288 8.41 -32.56 -6.00
CA LYS A 288 7.49 -32.97 -4.94
C LYS A 288 7.03 -31.76 -4.15
N HIS A 289 5.74 -31.70 -3.86
CA HIS A 289 5.10 -30.62 -3.11
C HIS A 289 4.60 -31.17 -1.77
N TYR A 290 5.08 -30.62 -0.66
CA TYR A 290 4.72 -31.02 0.69
C TYR A 290 4.01 -29.87 1.39
N HIS A 291 2.78 -30.10 1.82
CA HIS A 291 2.03 -29.11 2.59
C HIS A 291 2.56 -29.06 4.02
N ILE A 292 2.85 -27.86 4.51
CA ILE A 292 3.18 -27.61 5.90
C ILE A 292 1.88 -27.71 6.69
N LYS A 293 1.80 -28.73 7.54
CA LYS A 293 0.64 -28.98 8.39
C LYS A 293 0.83 -28.36 9.75
N GLU A 294 -0.28 -27.95 10.35
CA GLU A 294 -0.34 -27.44 11.72
C GLU A 294 -0.92 -28.51 12.64
N THR A 295 -0.41 -28.58 13.87
CA THR A 295 -0.99 -29.37 14.94
C THR A 295 -2.20 -28.66 15.57
N SER A 296 -3.06 -29.42 16.25
CA SER A 296 -4.28 -28.89 16.89
C SER A 296 -4.06 -28.31 18.30
N ASP A 297 -2.83 -28.39 18.83
CA ASP A 297 -2.46 -27.87 20.15
C ASP A 297 -2.21 -26.36 20.15
N LYS A 298 -2.11 -25.78 21.35
CA LYS A 298 -1.81 -24.35 21.58
C LYS A 298 -0.59 -24.24 22.50
N PRO A 299 0.52 -23.58 22.07
CA PRO A 299 0.72 -22.94 20.76
C PRO A 299 0.73 -23.95 19.60
N LYS A 300 0.41 -23.47 18.39
CA LYS A 300 0.43 -24.29 17.17
C LYS A 300 1.86 -24.68 16.84
N ARG A 301 2.06 -25.89 16.36
CA ARG A 301 3.35 -26.41 15.86
C ARG A 301 3.21 -26.86 14.41
N TYR A 302 4.32 -26.88 13.69
CA TYR A 302 4.40 -27.08 12.24
C TYR A 302 5.16 -28.36 11.90
N TYR A 303 4.73 -29.06 10.85
CA TYR A 303 5.42 -30.26 10.37
C TYR A 303 5.18 -30.54 8.88
N LEU A 304 6.14 -31.23 8.25
CA LEU A 304 6.00 -31.84 6.92
C LEU A 304 5.73 -33.35 7.01
N ALA A 305 6.26 -33.98 8.05
CA ALA A 305 6.06 -35.39 8.36
C ALA A 305 5.67 -35.51 9.85
N GLU A 306 4.57 -36.22 10.14
CA GLU A 306 3.96 -36.27 11.49
C GLU A 306 4.90 -36.68 12.62
N LYS A 307 6.02 -37.36 12.29
CA LYS A 307 7.04 -37.76 13.26
C LYS A 307 7.92 -36.61 13.78
N HIS A 308 7.93 -35.46 13.12
CA HIS A 308 8.80 -34.32 13.45
C HIS A 308 8.00 -33.01 13.44
N VAL A 309 7.69 -32.49 14.62
CA VAL A 309 6.93 -31.25 14.85
C VAL A 309 7.83 -30.16 15.43
N PHE A 310 7.63 -28.92 15.00
CA PHE A 310 8.50 -27.77 15.30
C PHE A 310 7.67 -26.55 15.72
N ASP A 311 8.25 -25.64 16.50
CA ASP A 311 7.53 -24.48 17.01
C ASP A 311 7.33 -23.39 15.95
N CYS A 312 8.21 -23.33 14.94
CA CYS A 312 8.05 -22.43 13.80
C CYS A 312 8.54 -23.03 12.48
N ILE A 313 8.04 -22.49 11.35
CA ILE A 313 8.39 -22.94 10.00
C ILE A 313 9.92 -22.83 9.74
N PRO A 314 10.62 -21.76 10.14
CA PRO A 314 12.07 -21.68 9.93
C PRO A 314 12.87 -22.81 10.60
N GLU A 315 12.52 -23.20 11.83
CA GLU A 315 13.16 -24.32 12.52
C GLU A 315 12.91 -25.66 11.81
N MET A 316 11.69 -25.86 11.33
CA MET A 316 11.33 -27.03 10.53
C MET A 316 12.16 -27.10 9.23
N ILE A 317 12.27 -25.99 8.50
CA ILE A 317 13.08 -25.94 7.27
C ILE A 317 14.55 -26.20 7.61
N HIS A 318 15.08 -25.58 8.67
CA HIS A 318 16.45 -25.80 9.12
C HIS A 318 16.71 -27.28 9.44
N TYR A 319 15.82 -27.95 10.18
CA TYR A 319 15.94 -29.39 10.42
C TYR A 319 15.99 -30.19 9.11
N HIS A 320 15.10 -29.87 8.17
CA HIS A 320 15.01 -30.57 6.89
C HIS A 320 16.16 -30.25 5.91
N GLN A 321 16.94 -29.19 6.16
CA GLN A 321 18.17 -28.92 5.43
C GLN A 321 19.28 -29.92 5.76
N TYR A 322 19.34 -30.36 7.02
CA TYR A 322 20.32 -31.35 7.46
C TYR A 322 19.80 -32.79 7.36
N ASN A 323 18.48 -32.99 7.49
CA ASN A 323 17.86 -34.30 7.59
C ASN A 323 16.71 -34.45 6.58
N ALA A 324 16.64 -35.56 5.83
CA ALA A 324 15.48 -35.77 4.95
C ALA A 324 14.18 -35.90 5.77
N GLY A 325 14.22 -36.56 6.94
CA GLY A 325 13.12 -36.53 7.92
C GLY A 325 11.77 -37.05 7.41
N GLY A 326 11.75 -37.85 6.34
CA GLY A 326 10.54 -38.33 5.65
C GLY A 326 10.28 -37.69 4.27
N LEU A 327 11.05 -36.67 3.89
CA LEU A 327 11.04 -36.08 2.55
C LEU A 327 11.82 -36.96 1.55
N VAL A 328 11.53 -36.79 0.25
CA VAL A 328 12.22 -37.48 -0.86
C VAL A 328 13.73 -37.25 -0.85
N THR A 329 14.17 -36.08 -0.42
CA THR A 329 15.58 -35.68 -0.28
C THR A 329 15.67 -34.56 0.75
N ARG A 330 16.84 -34.36 1.34
CA ARG A 330 17.08 -33.21 2.25
C ARG A 330 17.06 -31.90 1.45
N LEU A 331 16.69 -30.79 2.10
CA LEU A 331 16.62 -29.46 1.49
C LEU A 331 18.04 -28.88 1.36
N ARG A 332 18.59 -28.81 0.15
CA ARG A 332 20.00 -28.44 -0.06
C ARG A 332 20.19 -27.02 -0.60
N TYR A 333 19.45 -26.67 -1.66
CA TYR A 333 19.68 -25.44 -2.40
C TYR A 333 18.41 -24.60 -2.38
N ALA A 334 18.41 -23.52 -1.60
CA ALA A 334 17.28 -22.59 -1.57
C ALA A 334 17.18 -21.84 -2.91
N VAL A 335 16.01 -21.86 -3.53
CA VAL A 335 15.71 -21.13 -4.78
C VAL A 335 14.86 -19.91 -4.46
N SER A 336 15.26 -18.74 -4.98
CA SER A 336 14.61 -17.46 -4.73
C SER A 336 14.24 -16.77 -6.05
N SER A 337 12.96 -16.50 -6.29
CA SER A 337 12.47 -15.86 -7.51
C SER A 337 12.44 -14.34 -7.46
N TRP A 338 12.57 -13.75 -6.26
CA TRP A 338 12.34 -12.31 -6.02
C TRP A 338 13.54 -11.60 -5.39
N ARG A 339 14.60 -12.33 -5.00
CA ARG A 339 15.80 -11.74 -4.40
C ARG A 339 16.90 -11.37 -5.41
N GLU A 340 16.80 -11.80 -6.66
CA GLU A 340 17.86 -11.57 -7.65
C GLU A 340 17.95 -10.12 -8.12
N LYS A 341 16.84 -9.38 -8.11
CA LYS A 341 16.79 -7.96 -8.46
C LYS A 341 16.08 -7.19 -7.35
N ALA A 342 16.75 -6.19 -6.82
CA ALA A 342 16.18 -5.30 -5.83
C ALA A 342 14.98 -4.54 -6.43
N PRO A 343 13.89 -4.34 -5.68
CA PRO A 343 12.74 -3.58 -6.15
C PRO A 343 13.17 -2.16 -6.45
N VAL A 344 12.49 -1.52 -7.38
CA VAL A 344 12.73 -0.10 -7.63
C VAL A 344 12.30 0.71 -6.39
N THR A 345 13.15 1.62 -5.92
CA THR A 345 12.84 2.53 -4.82
C THR A 345 11.79 3.56 -5.21
N ALA A 346 10.95 3.98 -4.26
CA ALA A 346 10.06 5.11 -4.45
C ALA A 346 10.87 6.41 -4.47
N GLY A 347 11.05 6.97 -5.66
CA GLY A 347 12.00 8.06 -5.89
C GLY A 347 13.44 7.57 -6.08
N LEU A 348 14.32 8.50 -6.43
CA LEU A 348 15.73 8.23 -6.74
C LEU A 348 16.63 8.22 -5.51
N SER A 349 16.31 9.10 -4.56
CA SER A 349 16.93 9.20 -3.24
C SER A 349 15.90 9.79 -2.29
N TYR A 350 16.10 9.60 -0.99
CA TYR A 350 15.33 10.28 0.05
C TYR A 350 15.30 11.79 -0.23
N GLY A 351 14.10 12.37 -0.32
CA GLY A 351 13.88 13.79 -0.57
C GLY A 351 14.23 14.31 -1.98
N LYS A 352 14.88 13.54 -2.87
CA LYS A 352 15.23 13.97 -4.24
C LYS A 352 14.30 13.33 -5.27
N TRP A 353 13.32 14.11 -5.70
CA TRP A 353 12.36 13.75 -6.75
C TRP A 353 12.43 14.62 -8.00
N ILE A 354 13.06 15.80 -7.88
CA ILE A 354 13.33 16.69 -9.01
C ILE A 354 14.63 16.23 -9.67
N ILE A 355 14.54 15.88 -10.95
CA ILE A 355 15.66 15.49 -11.81
C ILE A 355 16.11 16.72 -12.59
N ASN A 356 17.42 16.99 -12.59
CA ASN A 356 17.98 18.02 -13.45
C ASN A 356 17.96 17.49 -14.90
N PRO A 357 17.44 18.25 -15.89
CA PRO A 357 17.38 17.79 -17.27
C PRO A 357 18.74 17.39 -17.87
N GLN A 358 19.85 17.95 -17.36
CA GLN A 358 21.21 17.56 -17.77
C GLN A 358 21.60 16.14 -17.34
N GLU A 359 20.88 15.55 -16.37
CA GLU A 359 21.06 14.17 -15.95
C GLU A 359 20.33 13.18 -16.90
N LEU A 360 19.59 13.65 -17.92
CA LEU A 360 18.80 12.82 -18.82
C LEU A 360 19.35 12.84 -20.25
N THR A 361 19.59 11.66 -20.80
CA THR A 361 19.99 11.45 -22.19
C THR A 361 18.85 10.77 -22.94
N PHE A 362 18.35 11.40 -24.00
CA PHE A 362 17.29 10.86 -24.85
C PHE A 362 17.91 9.98 -25.95
N GLU A 363 17.38 8.77 -26.12
CA GLU A 363 17.87 7.83 -27.15
C GLU A 363 16.93 7.79 -28.36
N ARG A 364 15.68 7.36 -28.17
CA ARG A 364 14.70 7.23 -29.25
C ARG A 364 13.26 7.35 -28.74
N GLU A 365 12.36 7.76 -29.61
CA GLU A 365 10.93 7.70 -29.36
C GLU A 365 10.44 6.24 -29.29
N ILE A 366 9.62 5.92 -28.29
CA ILE A 366 9.05 4.58 -28.07
C ILE A 366 7.52 4.56 -28.05
N GLY A 367 6.86 5.73 -27.97
CA GLY A 367 5.41 5.81 -28.05
C GLY A 367 4.89 7.23 -28.05
N VAL A 368 3.69 7.42 -28.61
CA VAL A 368 2.97 8.69 -28.58
C VAL A 368 1.62 8.46 -27.91
N GLY A 369 1.44 9.08 -26.75
CA GLY A 369 0.18 9.06 -26.01
C GLY A 369 -0.62 10.35 -26.17
N GLU A 370 -1.80 10.40 -25.56
CA GLU A 370 -2.67 11.59 -25.55
C GLU A 370 -1.96 12.80 -24.90
N PHE A 371 -1.22 12.54 -23.82
CA PHE A 371 -0.57 13.57 -22.99
C PHE A 371 0.83 13.96 -23.47
N GLY A 372 1.39 13.24 -24.46
CA GLY A 372 2.68 13.57 -25.06
C GLY A 372 3.48 12.35 -25.52
N VAL A 373 4.79 12.53 -25.68
CA VAL A 373 5.66 11.55 -26.33
C VAL A 373 6.52 10.84 -25.28
N VAL A 374 6.62 9.52 -25.38
CA VAL A 374 7.47 8.70 -24.52
C VAL A 374 8.74 8.35 -25.28
N HIS A 375 9.88 8.62 -24.66
CA HIS A 375 11.20 8.30 -25.17
C HIS A 375 11.87 7.24 -24.29
N LEU A 376 12.63 6.35 -24.91
CA LEU A 376 13.69 5.64 -24.22
C LEU A 376 14.84 6.61 -23.98
N GLY A 377 15.41 6.57 -22.78
CA GLY A 377 16.60 7.33 -22.43
C GLY A 377 17.40 6.70 -21.29
N TYR A 378 18.41 7.44 -20.85
CA TYR A 378 19.25 7.08 -19.71
C TYR A 378 19.26 8.22 -18.70
N TRP A 379 19.25 7.86 -17.42
CA TRP A 379 19.53 8.77 -16.32
C TRP A 379 20.98 8.57 -15.86
N LEU A 380 21.73 9.68 -15.78
CA LEU A 380 23.17 9.75 -15.49
C LEU A 380 24.01 8.82 -16.38
N ASP A 381 23.57 8.61 -17.64
CA ASP A 381 24.16 7.70 -18.63
C ASP A 381 24.37 6.25 -18.15
N ARG A 382 23.63 5.83 -17.12
CA ARG A 382 23.77 4.51 -16.48
C ARG A 382 22.47 3.73 -16.45
N LYS A 383 21.40 4.37 -15.95
CA LYS A 383 20.13 3.69 -15.69
C LYS A 383 19.18 3.91 -16.86
N LYS A 384 18.73 2.83 -17.48
CA LYS A 384 17.70 2.87 -18.53
C LYS A 384 16.36 3.34 -17.96
N VAL A 385 15.73 4.31 -18.61
CA VAL A 385 14.48 4.94 -18.15
C VAL A 385 13.54 5.23 -19.32
N ALA A 386 12.24 5.35 -19.01
CA ALA A 386 11.25 5.88 -19.93
C ALA A 386 10.95 7.35 -19.58
N ILE A 387 11.13 8.25 -20.53
CA ILE A 387 10.98 9.70 -20.35
C ILE A 387 9.72 10.14 -21.10
N LYS A 388 8.66 10.45 -20.37
CA LYS A 388 7.40 10.95 -20.93
C LYS A 388 7.39 12.47 -20.90
N THR A 389 7.30 13.07 -22.08
CA THR A 389 7.12 14.52 -22.24
C THR A 389 5.65 14.86 -22.09
N ILE A 390 5.35 15.93 -21.35
CA ILE A 390 3.98 16.44 -21.20
C ILE A 390 3.78 17.60 -22.18
N ARG A 391 2.77 17.52 -23.04
CA ARG A 391 2.45 18.59 -23.98
C ARG A 391 2.07 19.88 -23.25
N THR A 392 2.65 20.99 -23.69
CA THR A 392 2.35 22.33 -23.16
C THR A 392 0.86 22.64 -23.30
N GLY A 393 0.20 23.03 -22.21
CA GLY A 393 -1.22 23.36 -22.17
C GLY A 393 -2.17 22.17 -21.96
N ALA A 394 -1.67 20.94 -21.78
CA ALA A 394 -2.51 19.78 -21.45
C ALA A 394 -3.05 19.83 -20.00
N MET A 395 -2.32 20.47 -19.08
CA MET A 395 -2.68 20.65 -17.67
C MET A 395 -1.96 21.87 -17.06
N SER A 396 -2.46 22.39 -15.94
CA SER A 396 -1.74 23.42 -15.18
C SER A 396 -0.50 22.82 -14.49
N GLU A 397 0.51 23.65 -14.23
CA GLU A 397 1.73 23.19 -13.56
C GLU A 397 1.43 22.78 -12.10
N GLU A 398 0.53 23.50 -11.42
CA GLU A 398 0.11 23.18 -10.06
C GLU A 398 -0.64 21.84 -9.97
N ASP A 399 -1.62 21.59 -10.84
CA ASP A 399 -2.34 20.31 -10.87
C ASP A 399 -1.40 19.15 -11.19
N PHE A 400 -0.40 19.38 -12.05
CA PHE A 400 0.62 18.39 -12.38
C PHE A 400 1.50 18.04 -11.16
N ILE A 401 1.95 19.03 -10.39
CA ILE A 401 2.76 18.79 -9.19
C ILE A 401 1.96 17.98 -8.16
N GLU A 402 0.69 18.35 -7.93
CA GLU A 402 -0.16 17.63 -6.98
C GLU A 402 -0.38 16.18 -7.41
N GLU A 403 -0.65 15.93 -8.70
CA GLU A 403 -0.79 14.58 -9.25
C GLU A 403 0.52 13.79 -9.20
N ALA A 404 1.64 14.40 -9.58
CA ALA A 404 2.96 13.79 -9.50
C ALA A 404 3.31 13.41 -8.06
N GLN A 405 3.02 14.25 -7.08
CA GLN A 405 3.26 13.95 -5.66
C GLN A 405 2.44 12.75 -5.17
N VAL A 406 1.20 12.57 -5.65
CA VAL A 406 0.43 11.35 -5.36
C VAL A 406 1.09 10.15 -6.02
N MET A 407 1.44 10.24 -7.31
CA MET A 407 2.10 9.15 -8.04
C MET A 407 3.43 8.73 -7.41
N MET A 408 4.22 9.68 -6.90
CA MET A 408 5.51 9.39 -6.24
C MET A 408 5.36 8.69 -4.90
N LYS A 409 4.20 8.81 -4.24
CA LYS A 409 3.87 8.07 -3.03
C LYS A 409 3.30 6.68 -3.33
N LEU A 410 3.15 6.29 -4.59
CA LEU A 410 2.73 4.95 -4.96
C LEU A 410 3.98 4.14 -5.30
N SER A 411 4.21 3.06 -4.56
CA SER A 411 5.27 2.10 -4.85
C SER A 411 4.76 0.70 -4.60
N HIS A 412 4.73 -0.09 -5.68
CA HIS A 412 4.26 -1.46 -5.66
C HIS A 412 4.92 -2.24 -6.80
N PRO A 413 5.30 -3.52 -6.62
CA PRO A 413 5.95 -4.32 -7.65
C PRO A 413 5.15 -4.46 -8.96
N LYS A 414 3.83 -4.25 -8.91
CA LYS A 414 2.91 -4.32 -10.05
C LYS A 414 2.40 -2.97 -10.55
N LEU A 415 3.03 -1.88 -10.11
CA LEU A 415 2.81 -0.54 -10.66
C LEU A 415 4.10 -0.04 -11.30
N VAL A 416 3.99 0.65 -12.43
CA VAL A 416 5.15 1.28 -13.08
C VAL A 416 5.64 2.43 -12.20
N GLN A 417 6.87 2.30 -11.71
CA GLN A 417 7.44 3.24 -10.76
C GLN A 417 7.83 4.55 -11.45
N LEU A 418 7.29 5.66 -10.95
CA LEU A 418 7.78 7.01 -11.23
C LEU A 418 9.06 7.24 -10.40
N HIS A 419 10.19 7.45 -11.07
CA HIS A 419 11.46 7.77 -10.44
C HIS A 419 11.52 9.24 -10.03
N GLY A 420 11.03 10.15 -10.88
CA GLY A 420 11.09 11.57 -10.62
C GLY A 420 10.52 12.40 -11.76
N VAL A 421 10.57 13.71 -11.57
CA VAL A 421 10.05 14.69 -12.53
C VAL A 421 11.10 15.75 -12.83
N CYS A 422 11.08 16.25 -14.07
CA CYS A 422 11.92 17.36 -14.49
C CYS A 422 11.03 18.56 -14.81
N MET A 423 11.07 19.57 -13.93
CA MET A 423 10.27 20.80 -14.05
C MET A 423 11.07 22.02 -14.49
N GLN A 424 12.41 21.92 -14.49
CA GLN A 424 13.28 23.06 -14.82
C GLN A 424 13.35 23.35 -16.32
N SER A 425 12.82 22.46 -17.16
CA SER A 425 12.72 22.60 -18.60
C SER A 425 11.26 22.53 -19.04
N SER A 426 10.89 23.35 -20.03
CA SER A 426 9.66 23.16 -20.80
C SER A 426 10.01 22.44 -22.10
N PRO A 427 9.33 21.33 -22.46
CA PRO A 427 8.21 20.72 -21.74
C PRO A 427 8.64 19.93 -20.48
N ILE A 428 7.69 19.72 -19.56
CA ILE A 428 7.90 18.93 -18.33
C ILE A 428 8.14 17.46 -18.68
N TYR A 429 9.04 16.79 -17.94
CA TYR A 429 9.30 15.36 -18.10
C TYR A 429 8.90 14.55 -16.86
N LEU A 430 8.26 13.41 -17.09
CA LEU A 430 8.11 12.34 -16.10
C LEU A 430 9.09 11.21 -16.44
N VAL A 431 9.86 10.76 -15.46
CA VAL A 431 10.88 9.72 -15.63
C VAL A 431 10.43 8.45 -14.91
N PHE A 432 10.13 7.40 -15.67
CA PHE A 432 9.66 6.12 -15.17
C PHE A 432 10.72 5.03 -15.33
N GLU A 433 10.52 3.91 -14.63
CA GLU A 433 11.21 2.68 -15.00
C GLU A 433 10.89 2.29 -16.46
N PHE A 434 11.89 1.72 -17.14
CA PHE A 434 11.72 1.23 -18.51
C PHE A 434 11.14 -0.19 -18.50
N MET A 435 10.21 -0.48 -19.41
CA MET A 435 9.54 -1.78 -19.53
C MET A 435 9.83 -2.37 -20.93
N GLU A 436 10.57 -3.48 -20.97
CA GLU A 436 11.27 -3.98 -22.16
C GLU A 436 10.36 -4.32 -23.33
N PHE A 437 9.14 -4.79 -23.05
CA PHE A 437 8.24 -5.31 -24.06
C PHE A 437 7.07 -4.37 -24.38
N GLY A 438 7.06 -3.15 -23.83
CA GLY A 438 6.04 -2.14 -24.11
C GLY A 438 4.66 -2.52 -23.55
N CYS A 439 3.58 -2.03 -24.17
CA CYS A 439 2.24 -2.24 -23.63
C CYS A 439 1.71 -3.67 -23.82
N LEU A 440 0.89 -4.12 -22.87
CA LEU A 440 0.31 -5.46 -22.81
C LEU A 440 -0.58 -5.73 -24.03
N SER A 441 -1.36 -4.75 -24.50
CA SER A 441 -2.16 -4.87 -25.73
C SER A 441 -1.32 -5.33 -26.93
N ASP A 442 -0.18 -4.68 -27.17
CA ASP A 442 0.66 -5.01 -28.31
C ASP A 442 1.47 -6.28 -28.07
N TYR A 443 1.88 -6.52 -26.83
CA TYR A 443 2.50 -7.77 -26.43
C TYR A 443 1.60 -8.98 -26.73
N LEU A 444 0.34 -8.94 -26.30
CA LEU A 444 -0.65 -9.99 -26.53
C LEU A 444 -0.88 -10.25 -28.03
N LYS A 445 -0.97 -9.19 -28.84
CA LYS A 445 -1.13 -9.32 -30.30
C LYS A 445 0.08 -9.98 -30.96
N ARG A 446 1.30 -9.62 -30.52
CA ARG A 446 2.55 -10.21 -31.03
C ARG A 446 2.75 -11.65 -30.61
N GLN A 447 2.28 -12.02 -29.41
CA GLN A 447 2.37 -13.37 -28.83
C GLN A 447 1.09 -14.19 -29.02
N ARG A 448 0.24 -13.80 -29.99
CA ARG A 448 -1.02 -14.51 -30.22
C ARG A 448 -0.76 -15.95 -30.64
N GLY A 449 -1.36 -16.89 -29.91
CA GLY A 449 -1.24 -18.33 -30.10
C GLY A 449 -0.01 -18.97 -29.44
N SER A 450 0.90 -18.19 -28.85
CA SER A 450 2.08 -18.72 -28.13
C SER A 450 1.89 -18.75 -26.61
N LEU A 451 0.98 -17.94 -26.05
CA LEU A 451 0.77 -17.86 -24.61
C LEU A 451 -0.15 -18.99 -24.11
N SER A 452 0.30 -19.66 -23.06
CA SER A 452 -0.49 -20.61 -22.28
C SER A 452 -1.60 -19.92 -21.48
N LYS A 453 -2.62 -20.68 -21.06
CA LYS A 453 -3.72 -20.12 -20.24
C LYS A 453 -3.21 -19.64 -18.89
N GLU A 454 -2.17 -20.30 -18.40
CA GLU A 454 -1.50 -20.03 -17.13
C GLU A 454 -0.73 -18.70 -17.20
N GLU A 455 -0.01 -18.44 -18.30
CA GLU A 455 0.63 -17.15 -18.54
C GLU A 455 -0.41 -16.02 -18.62
N LEU A 456 -1.51 -16.23 -19.36
CA LEU A 456 -2.60 -15.25 -19.46
C LEU A 456 -3.24 -14.96 -18.09
N LEU A 457 -3.46 -15.99 -17.27
CA LEU A 457 -3.96 -15.82 -15.91
C LEU A 457 -2.95 -15.06 -15.03
N GLY A 458 -1.66 -15.37 -15.15
CA GLY A 458 -0.57 -14.67 -14.46
C GLY A 458 -0.55 -13.17 -14.77
N MET A 459 -0.76 -12.79 -16.03
CA MET A 459 -0.88 -11.38 -16.43
C MET A 459 -2.08 -10.70 -15.76
N CYS A 460 -3.22 -11.39 -15.65
CA CYS A 460 -4.39 -10.85 -14.92
C CYS A 460 -4.14 -10.73 -13.41
N GLN A 461 -3.44 -11.69 -12.80
CA GLN A 461 -3.08 -11.65 -11.38
C GLN A 461 -2.18 -10.45 -11.08
N ASP A 462 -1.15 -10.25 -11.91
CA ASP A 462 -0.23 -9.11 -11.82
C ASP A 462 -0.97 -7.76 -11.83
N VAL A 463 -1.88 -7.58 -12.79
CA VAL A 463 -2.70 -6.35 -12.88
C VAL A 463 -3.63 -6.21 -11.68
N CYS A 464 -4.28 -7.30 -11.26
CA CYS A 464 -5.21 -7.29 -10.12
C CYS A 464 -4.52 -6.92 -8.81
N ASP A 465 -3.29 -7.40 -8.61
CA ASP A 465 -2.45 -7.10 -7.45
C ASP A 465 -2.06 -5.62 -7.41
N GLY A 466 -1.65 -5.04 -8.55
CA GLY A 466 -1.41 -3.61 -8.67
C GLY A 466 -2.66 -2.76 -8.39
N MET A 467 -3.83 -3.18 -8.87
CA MET A 467 -5.09 -2.49 -8.64
C MET A 467 -5.62 -2.64 -7.21
N ALA A 468 -5.36 -3.76 -6.54
CA ALA A 468 -5.67 -3.94 -5.13
C ALA A 468 -4.89 -2.95 -4.25
N TYR A 469 -3.61 -2.72 -4.56
CA TYR A 469 -2.82 -1.68 -3.90
C TYR A 469 -3.38 -0.27 -4.15
N LEU A 470 -3.82 0.05 -5.37
CA LEU A 470 -4.45 1.35 -5.65
C LEU A 470 -5.78 1.53 -4.90
N GLU A 471 -6.60 0.48 -4.81
CA GLU A 471 -7.84 0.45 -4.04
C GLU A 471 -7.57 0.75 -2.55
N GLU A 472 -6.59 0.09 -1.95
CA GLU A 472 -6.18 0.34 -0.56
C GLU A 472 -5.66 1.77 -0.35
N ALA A 473 -4.90 2.29 -1.33
CA ALA A 473 -4.40 3.66 -1.32
C ALA A 473 -5.49 4.73 -1.61
N SER A 474 -6.75 4.33 -1.83
CA SER A 474 -7.86 5.23 -2.21
C SER A 474 -7.57 6.02 -3.50
N VAL A 475 -6.92 5.37 -4.47
CA VAL A 475 -6.59 5.92 -5.78
C VAL A 475 -7.43 5.22 -6.85
N ILE A 476 -8.21 6.00 -7.61
CA ILE A 476 -9.02 5.50 -8.72
C ILE A 476 -8.23 5.65 -10.03
N HIS A 477 -8.03 4.57 -10.77
CA HIS A 477 -7.23 4.51 -12.00
C HIS A 477 -7.88 5.30 -13.15
N ARG A 478 -9.19 5.07 -13.41
CA ARG A 478 -10.07 5.72 -14.41
C ARG A 478 -9.86 5.35 -15.87
N ASP A 479 -8.69 4.84 -16.26
CA ASP A 479 -8.40 4.38 -17.63
C ASP A 479 -7.70 3.01 -17.64
N LEU A 480 -8.20 2.03 -16.87
CA LEU A 480 -7.59 0.70 -16.82
C LEU A 480 -7.91 -0.08 -18.11
N ALA A 481 -6.87 -0.48 -18.85
CA ALA A 481 -6.98 -1.25 -20.08
C ALA A 481 -5.63 -1.89 -20.41
N ALA A 482 -5.59 -2.91 -21.28
CA ALA A 482 -4.34 -3.58 -21.67
C ALA A 482 -3.32 -2.62 -22.34
N ARG A 483 -3.76 -1.51 -22.94
CA ARG A 483 -2.86 -0.46 -23.47
C ARG A 483 -2.12 0.34 -22.39
N ASN A 484 -2.67 0.39 -21.17
CA ASN A 484 -2.13 1.11 -20.00
C ASN A 484 -1.57 0.12 -18.96
N CYS A 485 -1.13 -1.05 -19.42
CA CYS A 485 -0.34 -1.99 -18.66
C CYS A 485 0.92 -2.26 -19.47
N LEU A 486 2.08 -2.33 -18.84
CA LEU A 486 3.36 -2.56 -19.50
C LEU A 486 3.94 -3.92 -19.10
N VAL A 487 4.65 -4.54 -20.03
CA VAL A 487 5.27 -5.86 -19.85
C VAL A 487 6.78 -5.69 -19.75
N GLY A 488 7.35 -6.16 -18.64
CA GLY A 488 8.79 -6.12 -18.37
C GLY A 488 9.44 -7.49 -18.56
N GLU A 489 10.70 -7.59 -18.16
CA GLU A 489 11.41 -8.87 -18.08
C GLU A 489 10.62 -9.95 -17.32
N LEU A 490 10.86 -11.22 -17.69
CA LEU A 490 10.18 -12.39 -17.12
C LEU A 490 8.64 -12.32 -17.21
N GLN A 491 8.12 -11.60 -18.22
CA GLN A 491 6.70 -11.40 -18.52
C GLN A 491 5.88 -10.76 -17.37
N VAL A 492 6.55 -10.05 -16.45
CA VAL A 492 5.84 -9.34 -15.38
C VAL A 492 5.03 -8.18 -15.97
N VAL A 493 3.77 -8.09 -15.58
CA VAL A 493 2.89 -6.99 -15.99
C VAL A 493 2.80 -5.96 -14.88
N LYS A 494 2.91 -4.68 -15.24
CA LYS A 494 2.72 -3.55 -14.32
C LYS A 494 1.69 -2.57 -14.87
N VAL A 495 0.82 -2.06 -14.01
CA VAL A 495 -0.15 -1.03 -14.37
C VAL A 495 0.58 0.31 -14.54
N SER A 496 0.31 1.00 -15.66
CA SER A 496 0.93 2.28 -16.02
C SER A 496 -0.13 3.35 -16.25
N ASP A 497 0.30 4.59 -16.53
CA ASP A 497 -0.57 5.67 -16.98
C ASP A 497 -1.78 5.97 -16.07
N PHE A 498 -1.62 5.72 -14.76
CA PHE A 498 -2.44 6.27 -13.69
C PHE A 498 -2.24 7.79 -13.51
N GLY A 499 -1.76 8.49 -14.55
CA GLY A 499 -1.64 9.95 -14.60
C GLY A 499 -2.98 10.68 -14.79
N MET A 500 -4.07 9.94 -15.01
CA MET A 500 -5.44 10.47 -14.89
C MET A 500 -6.07 10.12 -13.54
N SER A 501 -5.33 9.43 -12.67
CA SER A 501 -5.87 8.94 -11.42
C SER A 501 -6.14 10.06 -10.43
N ARG A 502 -7.06 9.78 -9.52
CA ARG A 502 -7.51 10.74 -8.52
C ARG A 502 -7.47 10.07 -7.16
N TYR A 503 -6.84 10.73 -6.20
CA TYR A 503 -6.96 10.37 -4.80
C TYR A 503 -8.33 10.81 -4.29
N VAL A 504 -9.15 9.87 -3.82
CA VAL A 504 -10.54 10.11 -3.46
C VAL A 504 -10.89 9.37 -2.18
N LEU A 505 -11.07 10.13 -1.09
CA LEU A 505 -11.34 9.59 0.25
C LEU A 505 -12.70 8.88 0.35
N ASP A 506 -13.70 9.32 -0.41
CA ASP A 506 -15.07 8.78 -0.38
C ASP A 506 -15.35 7.82 -1.55
N ASP A 507 -14.30 7.34 -2.25
CA ASP A 507 -14.38 6.42 -3.40
C ASP A 507 -15.39 6.81 -4.49
N GLN A 508 -15.66 8.12 -4.63
CA GLN A 508 -16.54 8.65 -5.66
C GLN A 508 -16.02 9.97 -6.21
N TYR A 509 -15.86 10.03 -7.52
CA TYR A 509 -15.47 11.22 -8.24
C TYR A 509 -16.42 11.48 -9.41
N THR A 510 -16.93 12.70 -9.52
CA THR A 510 -17.73 13.13 -10.68
C THR A 510 -16.90 14.09 -11.52
N SER A 511 -16.61 13.73 -12.76
CA SER A 511 -15.83 14.57 -13.68
C SER A 511 -16.72 15.64 -14.33
N SER A 512 -16.09 16.69 -14.88
CA SER A 512 -16.78 17.75 -15.63
C SER A 512 -17.40 17.20 -16.93
N MET A 513 -18.50 17.80 -17.37
CA MET A 513 -19.14 17.39 -18.63
C MET A 513 -18.25 17.70 -19.83
N GLY A 514 -18.09 16.72 -20.73
CA GLY A 514 -17.33 16.86 -21.98
C GLY A 514 -15.91 16.29 -21.98
N THR A 515 -15.45 15.70 -20.87
CA THR A 515 -14.16 14.99 -20.82
C THR A 515 -14.21 13.73 -21.70
N LYS A 516 -13.21 13.51 -22.56
CA LYS A 516 -13.07 12.26 -23.32
C LYS A 516 -12.69 11.12 -22.37
N PHE A 517 -13.29 9.95 -22.56
CA PHE A 517 -13.02 8.77 -21.74
C PHE A 517 -13.17 7.48 -22.59
N PRO A 518 -12.58 6.35 -22.16
CA PRO A 518 -12.50 5.12 -22.95
C PRO A 518 -13.81 4.32 -22.91
N ILE A 519 -14.82 4.73 -23.69
CA ILE A 519 -16.20 4.19 -23.68
C ILE A 519 -16.28 2.66 -23.58
N ARG A 520 -15.49 1.93 -24.35
CA ARG A 520 -15.52 0.45 -24.42
C ARG A 520 -15.03 -0.26 -23.15
N TRP A 521 -14.33 0.44 -22.26
CA TRP A 521 -13.86 -0.05 -20.95
C TRP A 521 -14.65 0.55 -19.80
N SER A 522 -15.48 1.57 -20.05
CA SER A 522 -16.19 2.30 -19.00
C SER A 522 -17.45 1.60 -18.54
N ALA A 523 -17.70 1.65 -17.22
CA ALA A 523 -18.93 1.17 -16.62
C ALA A 523 -20.14 2.07 -16.96
N PRO A 524 -21.39 1.57 -16.86
CA PRO A 524 -22.59 2.35 -17.17
C PRO A 524 -22.68 3.69 -16.45
N GLU A 525 -22.37 3.73 -15.16
CA GLU A 525 -22.39 4.96 -14.38
C GLU A 525 -21.35 6.01 -14.84
N VAL A 526 -20.27 5.57 -15.50
CA VAL A 526 -19.23 6.46 -16.01
C VAL A 526 -19.73 7.17 -17.26
N PHE A 527 -20.25 6.45 -18.25
CA PHE A 527 -20.73 7.11 -19.47
C PHE A 527 -22.09 7.80 -19.31
N SER A 528 -22.94 7.37 -18.37
CA SER A 528 -24.21 8.05 -18.09
C SER A 528 -24.07 9.27 -17.19
N TYR A 529 -23.15 9.24 -16.22
CA TYR A 529 -23.11 10.25 -15.14
C TYR A 529 -21.70 10.79 -14.85
N ASN A 530 -20.66 10.40 -15.60
CA ASN A 530 -19.26 10.73 -15.33
C ASN A 530 -18.81 10.37 -13.91
N ARG A 531 -19.38 9.31 -13.32
CA ARG A 531 -19.10 8.86 -11.95
C ARG A 531 -18.05 7.75 -11.95
N TYR A 532 -16.89 8.05 -11.40
CA TYR A 532 -15.78 7.13 -11.22
C TYR A 532 -15.66 6.69 -9.76
N SER A 533 -15.29 5.44 -9.55
CA SER A 533 -15.04 4.77 -8.27
C SER A 533 -14.08 3.59 -8.49
N THR A 534 -13.55 3.01 -7.42
CA THR A 534 -12.84 1.71 -7.50
C THR A 534 -13.72 0.66 -8.20
N LYS A 535 -15.04 0.70 -8.02
CA LYS A 535 -16.01 -0.20 -8.69
C LYS A 535 -16.13 0.04 -10.19
N SER A 536 -15.86 1.24 -10.69
CA SER A 536 -15.73 1.51 -12.12
C SER A 536 -14.42 0.96 -12.71
N ASP A 537 -13.34 0.95 -11.91
CA ASP A 537 -12.08 0.29 -12.31
C ASP A 537 -12.24 -1.23 -12.31
N VAL A 538 -13.02 -1.81 -11.39
CA VAL A 538 -13.36 -3.25 -11.38
C VAL A 538 -14.05 -3.65 -12.69
N TRP A 539 -14.98 -2.83 -13.20
CA TRP A 539 -15.59 -3.07 -14.51
C TRP A 539 -14.53 -3.08 -15.62
N SER A 540 -13.65 -2.07 -15.61
CA SER A 540 -12.57 -1.91 -16.57
C SER A 540 -11.61 -3.10 -16.54
N PHE A 541 -11.33 -3.64 -15.34
CA PHE A 541 -10.55 -4.86 -15.14
C PHE A 541 -11.21 -6.08 -15.76
N GLY A 542 -12.54 -6.23 -15.65
CA GLY A 542 -13.27 -7.30 -16.36
C GLY A 542 -13.07 -7.24 -17.87
N VAL A 543 -13.09 -6.03 -18.45
CA VAL A 543 -12.80 -5.82 -19.89
C VAL A 543 -11.34 -6.14 -20.21
N LEU A 544 -10.39 -5.74 -19.35
CA LEU A 544 -8.97 -6.08 -19.50
C LEU A 544 -8.72 -7.59 -19.46
N MET A 545 -9.35 -8.32 -18.54
CA MET A 545 -9.30 -9.79 -18.52
C MET A 545 -9.78 -10.35 -19.86
N TRP A 546 -10.86 -9.80 -20.41
CA TRP A 546 -11.34 -10.22 -21.74
C TRP A 546 -10.32 -9.93 -22.85
N GLU A 547 -9.63 -8.78 -22.83
CA GLU A 547 -8.55 -8.48 -23.76
C GLU A 547 -7.41 -9.51 -23.66
N VAL A 548 -7.00 -9.87 -22.43
CA VAL A 548 -5.96 -10.86 -22.17
C VAL A 548 -6.36 -12.23 -22.72
N PHE A 549 -7.54 -12.73 -22.36
CA PHE A 549 -8.02 -14.06 -22.79
C PHE A 549 -8.47 -14.13 -24.26
N THR A 550 -8.54 -13.00 -24.97
CA THR A 550 -8.70 -12.93 -26.42
C THR A 550 -7.42 -12.58 -27.15
N GLU A 551 -6.30 -12.49 -26.43
CA GLU A 551 -4.98 -12.19 -26.98
C GLU A 551 -4.98 -10.87 -27.76
N GLY A 552 -5.49 -9.82 -27.09
CA GLY A 552 -5.46 -8.43 -27.55
C GLY A 552 -6.50 -8.07 -28.59
N LYS A 553 -7.68 -8.72 -28.62
CA LYS A 553 -8.80 -8.23 -29.44
C LYS A 553 -9.36 -6.93 -28.88
N THR A 554 -9.92 -6.11 -29.76
CA THR A 554 -10.61 -4.88 -29.36
C THR A 554 -12.00 -5.22 -28.81
N PRO A 555 -12.37 -4.78 -27.59
CA PRO A 555 -13.72 -4.99 -27.06
C PRO A 555 -14.77 -4.38 -27.99
N TYR A 556 -15.84 -5.13 -28.27
CA TYR A 556 -16.92 -4.68 -29.16
C TYR A 556 -16.45 -4.18 -30.54
N GLU A 557 -15.45 -4.85 -31.16
CA GLU A 557 -14.79 -4.41 -32.40
C GLU A 557 -15.74 -3.95 -33.52
N ASN A 558 -16.89 -4.59 -33.67
CA ASN A 558 -17.88 -4.32 -34.73
C ASN A 558 -18.98 -3.32 -34.34
N ARG A 559 -18.75 -2.49 -33.31
CA ARG A 559 -19.74 -1.53 -32.81
C ARG A 559 -19.16 -0.12 -32.71
N THR A 560 -19.95 0.88 -33.06
CA THR A 560 -19.66 2.27 -32.73
C THR A 560 -19.75 2.50 -31.22
N ASN A 561 -19.12 3.56 -30.73
CA ASN A 561 -19.20 3.88 -29.30
C ASN A 561 -20.64 4.18 -28.83
N ALA A 562 -21.50 4.72 -29.70
CA ALA A 562 -22.91 4.95 -29.38
C ALA A 562 -23.67 3.64 -29.21
N GLU A 563 -23.48 2.68 -30.13
CA GLU A 563 -24.07 1.34 -30.02
C GLU A 563 -23.57 0.59 -28.79
N VAL A 564 -22.29 0.74 -28.43
CA VAL A 564 -21.75 0.15 -27.19
C VAL A 564 -22.48 0.70 -25.97
N VAL A 565 -22.68 2.02 -25.88
CA VAL A 565 -23.41 2.65 -24.76
C VAL A 565 -24.84 2.13 -24.68
N GLU A 566 -25.55 2.10 -25.81
CA GLU A 566 -26.94 1.64 -25.87
C GLU A 566 -27.06 0.16 -25.43
N GLU A 567 -26.26 -0.71 -26.03
CA GLU A 567 -26.40 -2.14 -25.83
C GLU A 567 -25.88 -2.60 -24.46
N VAL A 568 -24.79 -2.01 -23.96
CA VAL A 568 -24.31 -2.30 -22.59
C VAL A 568 -25.35 -1.86 -21.56
N SER A 569 -26.01 -0.71 -21.78
CA SER A 569 -27.13 -0.25 -20.94
C SER A 569 -28.35 -1.17 -21.03
N ALA A 570 -28.55 -1.83 -22.18
CA ALA A 570 -29.57 -2.87 -22.36
C ALA A 570 -29.18 -4.24 -21.76
N GLY A 571 -27.99 -4.36 -21.18
CA GLY A 571 -27.51 -5.58 -20.52
C GLY A 571 -26.57 -6.44 -21.36
N LEU A 572 -26.15 -5.99 -22.55
CA LEU A 572 -25.11 -6.69 -23.32
C LEU A 572 -23.82 -6.75 -22.49
N ARG A 573 -23.17 -7.93 -22.52
CA ARG A 573 -21.84 -8.17 -21.97
C ARG A 573 -20.97 -8.87 -23.01
N LEU A 574 -19.66 -8.74 -22.88
CA LEU A 574 -18.71 -9.43 -23.77
C LEU A 574 -18.87 -10.96 -23.66
N TYR A 575 -18.74 -11.64 -24.80
CA TYR A 575 -18.84 -13.10 -24.86
C TYR A 575 -17.65 -13.77 -24.15
N LYS A 576 -17.82 -15.05 -23.77
CA LYS A 576 -16.76 -15.86 -23.17
C LYS A 576 -15.60 -16.13 -24.16
N PRO A 577 -14.37 -15.67 -23.90
CA PRO A 577 -13.22 -16.01 -24.73
C PRO A 577 -12.95 -17.52 -24.77
N ARG A 578 -12.43 -18.03 -25.90
CA ARG A 578 -12.13 -19.47 -26.06
C ARG A 578 -11.12 -19.98 -25.03
N LEU A 579 -10.14 -19.15 -24.68
CA LEU A 579 -9.07 -19.52 -23.75
C LEU A 579 -9.48 -19.40 -22.29
N ALA A 580 -10.56 -18.67 -21.97
CA ALA A 580 -11.05 -18.51 -20.61
C ALA A 580 -11.80 -19.77 -20.13
N SER A 581 -11.52 -20.22 -18.90
CA SER A 581 -12.35 -21.23 -18.24
C SER A 581 -13.72 -20.66 -17.85
N ASN A 582 -14.66 -21.52 -17.47
CA ASN A 582 -15.97 -21.04 -16.99
C ASN A 582 -15.83 -20.20 -15.71
N ASN A 583 -14.87 -20.54 -14.84
CA ASN A 583 -14.64 -19.81 -13.59
C ASN A 583 -14.06 -18.42 -13.87
N ILE A 584 -13.11 -18.32 -14.80
CA ILE A 584 -12.55 -17.04 -15.25
C ILE A 584 -13.63 -16.14 -15.86
N TYR A 585 -14.49 -16.71 -16.71
CA TYR A 585 -15.57 -15.92 -17.31
C TYR A 585 -16.62 -15.47 -16.29
N LYS A 586 -16.94 -16.30 -15.29
CA LYS A 586 -17.81 -15.89 -14.17
C LYS A 586 -17.23 -14.70 -13.41
N LEU A 587 -15.91 -14.67 -13.16
CA LEU A 587 -15.27 -13.50 -12.55
C LEU A 587 -15.42 -12.25 -13.42
N MET A 588 -15.21 -12.36 -14.75
CA MET A 588 -15.47 -11.24 -15.67
C MET A 588 -16.93 -10.76 -15.57
N GLN A 589 -17.90 -11.68 -15.49
CA GLN A 589 -19.31 -11.33 -15.34
C GLN A 589 -19.60 -10.62 -14.01
N HIS A 590 -18.98 -11.04 -12.90
CA HIS A 590 -19.10 -10.35 -11.61
C HIS A 590 -18.55 -8.92 -11.67
N CYS A 591 -17.46 -8.68 -12.41
CA CYS A 591 -16.94 -7.34 -12.67
C CYS A 591 -17.95 -6.47 -13.44
N TRP A 592 -18.81 -7.05 -14.27
CA TRP A 592 -19.79 -6.35 -15.08
C TRP A 592 -21.22 -6.36 -14.52
N ASN A 593 -21.37 -6.58 -13.21
CA ASN A 593 -22.65 -6.39 -12.53
C ASN A 593 -23.13 -4.94 -12.69
N GLU A 594 -24.43 -4.78 -12.98
CA GLU A 594 -25.03 -3.47 -13.26
C GLU A 594 -24.90 -2.53 -12.05
N LYS A 595 -25.21 -3.04 -10.85
CA LYS A 595 -25.05 -2.31 -9.60
C LYS A 595 -23.58 -2.31 -9.18
N GLN A 596 -23.03 -1.12 -8.95
CA GLN A 596 -21.64 -0.93 -8.50
C GLN A 596 -21.29 -1.74 -7.25
N ASN A 597 -22.19 -1.79 -6.26
CA ASN A 597 -21.95 -2.48 -4.99
C ASN A 597 -21.96 -4.01 -5.12
N ASP A 598 -22.52 -4.55 -6.20
CA ASP A 598 -22.53 -5.99 -6.45
C ASP A 598 -21.23 -6.43 -7.16
N ARG A 599 -20.36 -5.49 -7.55
CA ARG A 599 -19.05 -5.80 -8.10
C ARG A 599 -18.06 -6.09 -6.97
N PRO A 600 -17.19 -7.11 -7.11
CA PRO A 600 -16.22 -7.47 -6.07
C PRO A 600 -15.18 -6.37 -5.83
N SER A 601 -14.43 -6.44 -4.73
CA SER A 601 -13.22 -5.63 -4.54
C SER A 601 -12.04 -6.25 -5.30
N PHE A 602 -10.98 -5.48 -5.55
CA PHE A 602 -9.77 -6.03 -6.17
C PHE A 602 -9.09 -7.08 -5.27
N SER A 603 -9.10 -6.88 -3.95
CA SER A 603 -8.64 -7.88 -2.99
C SER A 603 -9.38 -9.22 -3.11
N HIS A 604 -10.70 -9.18 -3.33
CA HIS A 604 -11.52 -10.38 -3.48
C HIS A 604 -11.32 -11.05 -4.86
N LEU A 605 -11.15 -10.25 -5.92
CA LEU A 605 -10.79 -10.76 -7.24
C LEU A 605 -9.43 -11.45 -7.23
N LEU A 606 -8.42 -10.86 -6.59
CA LEU A 606 -7.08 -11.42 -6.48
C LEU A 606 -7.11 -12.77 -5.79
N TYR A 607 -7.85 -12.89 -4.68
CA TYR A 607 -8.06 -14.16 -3.99
C TYR A 607 -8.61 -15.24 -4.92
N HIS A 608 -9.69 -14.97 -5.66
CA HIS A 608 -10.29 -15.94 -6.57
C HIS A 608 -9.44 -16.27 -7.79
N LEU A 609 -8.69 -15.31 -8.34
CA LEU A 609 -7.75 -15.58 -9.43
C LEU A 609 -6.64 -16.54 -8.97
N ASN A 610 -6.14 -16.36 -7.75
CA ASN A 610 -5.17 -17.28 -7.15
C ASN A 610 -5.77 -18.67 -6.92
N GLU A 611 -7.01 -18.77 -6.45
CA GLU A 611 -7.69 -20.07 -6.32
C GLU A 611 -7.81 -20.81 -7.66
N ILE A 612 -8.20 -20.11 -8.74
CA ILE A 612 -8.36 -20.71 -10.07
C ILE A 612 -7.03 -21.21 -10.62
N SER A 613 -5.95 -20.43 -10.45
CA SER A 613 -4.59 -20.80 -10.88
C SER A 613 -4.16 -22.15 -10.32
N GLU A 614 -4.63 -22.47 -9.11
CA GLU A 614 -4.29 -23.72 -8.48
C GLU A 614 -5.30 -24.84 -8.76
N SER A 615 -6.58 -24.55 -9.03
CA SER A 615 -7.64 -25.57 -9.21
C SER A 615 -7.76 -26.16 -10.62
N ASP A 616 -7.33 -25.43 -11.66
CA ASP A 616 -7.32 -25.92 -13.05
C ASP A 616 -6.07 -26.81 -13.35
N LEU A 617 -5.37 -27.25 -12.29
CA LEU A 617 -4.25 -28.21 -12.22
C LEU A 617 -4.60 -29.37 -11.29
#